data_AF-A0A7C4IWM3-F1
#
_entry.id   AF-A0A7C4IWM3-F1
#
_cell.length_a   1.000
_cell.length_b   1.000
_cell.length_c   1.000
_cell.angle_alpha   90.00
_cell.angle_beta   90.00
_cell.angle_gamma   90.00
#
_symmetry.space_group_name_H-M   'P 1'
#
loop_
_entity.id
_entity.type
_entity.pdbx_description
1 polymer ?
#
loop_
_entity_poly.entity_id
_entity_poly.type
_entity_poly.pdbx_seq_one_letter_code
_entity_poly.pdbx_strand_id
1 'polypeptide(L)'
;MDDRPRHAEKAMSVFDLTIGEALHLPHNLSTRVVFVYDEKAKTKKFTVLDHKISKGTRERIETWLKENLDIDHLVNPLSSREINADRLAA
;
A
#
# COMPACT_ATOMS: atom_id res chain seq x y z
N MET A 1 10.92 1.81 -32.69
CA MET A 1 11.20 1.55 -31.27
C MET A 1 10.32 2.51 -30.49
N ASP A 2 9.26 2.02 -29.87
CA ASP A 2 8.41 2.78 -28.96
C ASP A 2 8.47 2.01 -27.63
N ASP A 3 9.57 2.20 -26.90
CA ASP A 3 9.79 1.59 -25.59
C ASP A 3 9.35 2.58 -24.50
N ARG A 4 8.09 3.01 -24.60
CA ARG A 4 7.45 3.69 -23.49
C ARG A 4 6.99 2.61 -22.53
N PRO A 5 7.40 2.60 -21.25
CA PRO A 5 6.84 1.68 -20.29
C PRO A 5 5.32 1.86 -20.34
N ARG A 6 4.61 0.78 -20.68
CA ARG A 6 3.15 0.75 -20.65
C ARG A 6 2.74 1.05 -19.23
N HIS A 7 2.49 2.32 -18.91
CA HIS A 7 1.83 2.69 -17.69
C HIS A 7 0.48 2.00 -17.76
N ALA A 8 0.26 1.04 -16.86
CA ALA A 8 -0.96 0.28 -16.87
C ALA A 8 -2.09 1.27 -16.51
N GLU A 9 -3.06 1.45 -17.42
CA GLU A 9 -4.21 2.36 -17.19
C GLU A 9 -4.93 2.02 -15.87
N LYS A 10 -4.86 0.75 -15.46
CA LYS A 10 -5.22 0.28 -14.13
C LYS A 10 -4.15 -0.68 -13.62
N ALA A 11 -3.77 -0.52 -12.36
CA ALA A 11 -2.89 -1.44 -11.67
C ALA A 11 -3.57 -1.99 -10.42
N MET A 12 -3.34 -3.26 -10.12
CA MET A 12 -3.76 -3.88 -8.88
C MET A 12 -2.59 -4.64 -8.28
N SER A 13 -2.38 -4.44 -6.99
CA SER A 13 -1.34 -5.14 -6.23
C SER A 13 -1.91 -5.63 -4.90
N VAL A 14 -1.39 -6.75 -4.43
CA VAL A 14 -1.74 -7.30 -3.12
C VAL A 14 -0.44 -7.59 -2.39
N PHE A 15 -0.29 -7.02 -1.20
CA PHE A 15 0.90 -7.14 -0.38
C PHE A 15 0.55 -7.30 1.09
N ASP A 16 1.44 -7.94 1.82
CA ASP A 16 1.45 -8.03 3.26
C ASP A 16 2.14 -6.78 3.82
N LEU A 17 1.51 -6.12 4.76
CA LEU A 17 1.96 -4.90 5.43
C LEU A 17 2.26 -5.21 6.89
N THR A 18 3.46 -4.88 7.34
CA THR A 18 3.78 -4.80 8.76
C THR A 18 3.98 -3.32 9.15
N ILE A 19 3.23 -2.87 10.15
CA ILE A 19 3.26 -1.48 10.62
C ILE A 19 3.05 -1.42 12.14
N GLY A 20 3.89 -0.66 12.83
CA GLY A 20 3.84 -0.50 14.28
C GLY A 20 4.18 0.91 14.69
N GLU A 21 5.48 1.22 14.69
CA GLU A 21 6.05 2.51 15.09
C GLU A 21 5.53 3.66 14.23
N ALA A 22 5.41 3.46 12.91
CA ALA A 22 4.90 4.49 11.99
C ALA A 22 3.46 4.94 12.32
N LEU A 23 2.70 4.13 13.05
CA LEU A 23 1.37 4.45 13.56
C LEU A 23 1.31 4.59 15.09
N HIS A 24 2.45 4.64 15.78
CA HIS A 24 2.51 4.67 17.25
C HIS A 24 1.64 3.57 17.91
N LEU A 25 1.64 2.37 17.33
CA LEU A 25 0.89 1.23 17.87
C LEU A 25 1.71 0.55 18.98
N PRO A 26 1.03 -0.04 20.00
CA PRO A 26 1.72 -0.73 21.09
C PRO A 26 2.45 -2.00 20.64
N HIS A 27 2.02 -2.60 19.53
CA HIS A 27 2.64 -3.78 18.91
C HIS A 27 2.54 -3.68 17.39
N ASN A 28 3.45 -4.35 16.70
CA ASN A 28 3.42 -4.44 15.24
C ASN A 28 2.15 -5.17 14.78
N LEU A 29 1.46 -4.56 13.85
CA LEU A 29 0.30 -5.12 13.17
C LEU A 29 0.74 -5.65 11.82
N SER A 30 0.37 -6.90 11.51
CA SER A 30 0.57 -7.49 10.18
C SER A 30 -0.79 -7.72 9.51
N THR A 31 -0.97 -7.23 8.30
CA THR A 31 -2.24 -7.33 7.57
C THR A 31 -2.02 -7.36 6.06
N ARG A 32 -2.97 -7.93 5.32
CA ARG A 32 -2.94 -7.92 3.85
C ARG A 32 -3.70 -6.72 3.31
N VAL A 33 -3.11 -6.05 2.35
CA VAL A 33 -3.65 -4.84 1.72
C VAL A 33 -3.82 -5.08 0.22
N VAL A 34 -4.98 -4.70 -0.30
CA VAL A 34 -5.21 -4.57 -1.74
C VAL A 34 -5.02 -3.11 -2.13
N PHE A 35 -4.15 -2.89 -3.10
CA PHE A 35 -3.97 -1.61 -3.77
C PHE A 35 -4.59 -1.66 -5.16
N VAL A 36 -5.39 -0.64 -5.48
CA VAL A 36 -5.94 -0.41 -6.82
C VAL A 36 -5.61 1.01 -7.24
N TYR A 37 -4.98 1.12 -8.40
CA TYR A 37 -4.73 2.38 -9.08
C TYR A 37 -5.52 2.43 -10.38
N ASP A 38 -6.16 3.56 -10.64
CA ASP A 38 -6.82 3.88 -11.90
C ASP A 38 -6.26 5.22 -12.40
N GLU A 39 -5.50 5.17 -13.48
CA GLU A 39 -4.82 6.32 -14.07
C GLU A 39 -5.84 7.32 -14.64
N LYS A 40 -6.90 6.82 -15.29
CA LYS A 40 -7.94 7.66 -15.91
C LYS A 40 -8.70 8.46 -14.85
N ALA A 41 -9.01 7.82 -13.72
CA ALA A 41 -9.64 8.49 -12.59
C ALA A 41 -8.64 9.24 -11.69
N LYS A 42 -7.34 9.05 -11.89
CA LYS A 42 -6.26 9.50 -10.98
C LYS A 42 -6.52 9.10 -9.53
N THR A 43 -7.04 7.89 -9.31
CA THR A 43 -7.40 7.40 -7.97
C THR A 43 -6.44 6.32 -7.47
N LYS A 44 -6.06 6.44 -6.21
CA LYS A 44 -5.34 5.41 -5.44
C LYS A 44 -6.27 4.92 -4.33
N LYS A 45 -6.55 3.61 -4.31
CA LYS A 45 -7.35 2.99 -3.25
C LYS A 45 -6.54 1.90 -2.57
N PHE A 46 -6.47 1.99 -1.25
CA PHE A 46 -5.97 0.94 -0.39
C PHE A 46 -7.17 0.31 0.32
N THR A 47 -7.12 -1.00 0.52
CA THR A 47 -8.16 -1.73 1.24
C THR A 47 -7.50 -2.78 2.11
N VAL A 48 -7.62 -2.58 3.43
CA VAL A 48 -7.11 -3.52 4.43
C VAL A 48 -8.08 -4.68 4.56
N LEU A 49 -7.60 -5.91 4.33
CA LEU A 49 -8.44 -7.11 4.28
C LEU A 49 -8.77 -7.70 5.66
N ASP A 50 -8.00 -7.37 6.70
CA ASP A 50 -8.27 -7.93 8.03
C ASP A 50 -9.47 -7.23 8.70
N HIS A 51 -10.50 -8.04 8.98
CA HIS A 51 -11.75 -7.62 9.63
C HIS A 51 -11.61 -7.43 11.14
N LYS A 52 -10.54 -7.93 11.77
CA LYS A 52 -10.28 -7.75 13.21
C LYS A 52 -9.68 -6.38 13.53
N ILE A 53 -9.17 -5.67 12.53
CA ILE A 53 -8.64 -4.32 12.67
C ILE A 53 -9.80 -3.34 12.87
N SER A 54 -9.72 -2.52 13.92
CA SER A 54 -10.72 -1.48 14.19
C SER A 54 -10.82 -0.50 13.02
N LYS A 55 -12.02 0.07 12.80
CA LYS A 55 -12.24 1.07 11.75
C LYS A 55 -11.24 2.23 11.83
N GLY A 56 -10.99 2.76 13.03
CA GLY A 56 -10.04 3.85 13.23
C GLY A 56 -8.59 3.46 12.89
N THR A 57 -8.16 2.25 13.26
CA THR A 57 -6.82 1.75 12.88
C THR A 57 -6.72 1.57 11.36
N ARG A 58 -7.76 1.04 10.71
CA ARG A 58 -7.81 0.87 9.25
C ARG A 58 -7.68 2.21 8.52
N GLU A 59 -8.43 3.22 8.94
CA GLU A 59 -8.35 4.57 8.35
C GLU A 59 -6.95 5.17 8.50
N ARG A 60 -6.30 4.98 9.65
CA ARG A 60 -4.92 5.43 9.87
C ARG A 60 -3.91 4.73 8.95
N ILE A 61 -4.04 3.42 8.76
CA ILE A 61 -3.21 2.66 7.81
C ILE A 61 -3.42 3.18 6.40
N GLU A 62 -4.67 3.32 5.95
CA GLU A 62 -4.96 3.77 4.58
C GLU A 62 -4.46 5.19 4.31
N THR A 63 -4.56 6.10 5.28
CA THR A 63 -3.99 7.44 5.18
C THR A 63 -2.47 7.39 5.09
N TRP A 64 -1.81 6.64 5.98
CA TRP A 64 -0.35 6.51 5.96
C TRP A 64 0.14 5.94 4.63
N LEU A 65 -0.52 4.92 4.08
CA LEU A 65 -0.16 4.33 2.79
C LEU A 65 -0.31 5.33 1.62
N LYS A 66 -1.34 6.18 1.64
CA LYS A 66 -1.53 7.21 0.60
C LYS A 66 -0.44 8.28 0.62
N GLU A 67 0.05 8.62 1.80
CA GLU A 67 1.05 9.68 1.99
C GLU A 67 2.48 9.17 1.72
N ASN A 68 2.77 7.90 1.98
CA ASN A 68 4.13 7.37 1.97
C ASN A 68 4.45 6.40 0.82
N LEU A 69 3.44 5.81 0.14
CA LEU A 69 3.68 4.91 -0.98
C LEU A 69 3.37 5.54 -2.33
N ASP A 70 4.37 5.55 -3.20
CA ASP A 70 4.15 5.85 -4.61
C ASP A 70 3.80 4.61 -5.44
N ILE A 71 3.11 4.83 -6.56
CA ILE A 71 2.59 3.79 -7.45
C ILE A 71 3.74 2.90 -7.92
N ASP A 72 4.87 3.50 -8.31
CA ASP A 72 6.01 2.78 -8.86
C ASP A 72 6.60 1.73 -7.91
N HIS A 73 6.46 1.92 -6.59
CA HIS A 73 6.86 0.94 -5.59
C HIS A 73 5.95 -0.30 -5.57
N LEU A 74 4.70 -0.16 -6.02
CA LEU A 74 3.63 -1.17 -5.91
C LEU A 74 3.36 -1.92 -7.22
N VAL A 75 3.65 -1.32 -8.38
CA VAL A 75 3.40 -1.96 -9.69
C VAL A 75 4.61 -2.72 -10.22
N ASN A 76 5.78 -2.59 -9.60
CA ASN A 76 6.95 -3.36 -10.01
C ASN A 76 6.81 -4.82 -9.52
N PRO A 77 6.68 -5.83 -10.40
CA PRO A 77 6.57 -7.22 -9.98
C PRO A 77 7.82 -7.77 -9.28
N LEU A 78 8.92 -7.01 -9.28
CA LEU A 78 10.17 -7.32 -8.57
C LEU A 78 10.18 -6.80 -7.12
N SER A 79 9.23 -5.95 -6.70
CA SER A 79 9.14 -5.55 -5.29
C SER A 79 8.49 -6.69 -4.48
N SER A 80 9.13 -7.04 -3.37
CA SER A 80 8.64 -8.07 -2.46
C SER A 80 7.17 -7.82 -2.12
N ARG A 81 6.36 -8.88 -2.03
CA ARG A 81 4.96 -8.80 -1.59
C ARG A 81 4.81 -8.41 -0.12
N GLU A 82 5.91 -8.07 0.56
CA GLU A 82 5.93 -7.67 1.96
C GLU A 82 6.50 -6.25 2.08
N ILE A 83 5.73 -5.36 2.70
CA ILE A 83 6.08 -3.97 2.98
C ILE A 83 6.17 -3.80 4.48
N ASN A 84 7.33 -3.35 4.96
CA ASN A 84 7.50 -2.91 6.34
C ASN A 84 7.45 -1.38 6.39
N ALA A 85 6.35 -0.85 6.89
CA ALA A 85 6.11 0.60 6.95
C ALA A 85 7.07 1.31 7.90
N ASP A 86 7.47 0.66 8.99
CA ASP A 86 8.40 1.24 9.97
C ASP A 86 9.79 1.46 9.35
N ARG A 87 10.20 0.59 8.40
CA ARG A 87 11.45 0.77 7.62
C ARG A 87 11.36 1.85 6.55
N LEU A 88 10.17 2.18 6.07
CA LEU A 88 9.96 3.23 5.08
C LEU A 88 9.88 4.63 5.71
N ALA A 89 9.51 4.70 6.99
CA ALA A 89 9.41 5.94 7.76
C ALA A 89 10.74 6.39 8.40
N ALA A 90 11.79 5.56 8.34
CA ALA A 90 13.11 5.81 8.91
C ALA A 90 14.04 6.56 7.94
#